data_AF-A0A1F2P961-F1
#
_entry.id   AF-A0A1F2P961-F1
#
_cell.length_a   1.000
_cell.length_b   1.000
_cell.length_c   1.000
_cell.angle_alpha   90.00
_cell.angle_beta   90.00
_cell.angle_gamma   90.00
#
_symmetry.space_group_name_H-M   'P 1'
#
loop_
_entity.id
_entity.type
_entity.pdbx_description
1 polymer ?
#
loop_
_entity_poly.entity_id
_entity_poly.type
_entity_poly.pdbx_seq_one_letter_code
_entity_poly.pdbx_strand_id
1 'polypeptide(L)'
;MMAILLFVSFGAVLTGVAAAEEDASPVASAGGMAALGAGLAIGIAGLGAGIGVGTSGAAAVAASAEKPEMFGKAIIFVALAEAVAIYGLLVAFLLYTKVP
;
A
#
# COMPACT_ATOMS: atom_id res chain seq x y z
N MET A 1 -10.52 -19.50 0.00
CA MET A 1 -11.12 -18.23 -0.47
C MET A 1 -10.17 -17.04 -0.26
N MET A 2 -9.76 -16.72 0.98
CA MET A 2 -8.95 -15.53 1.27
C MET A 2 -7.54 -15.54 0.64
N ALA A 3 -6.86 -16.69 0.62
CA ALA A 3 -5.56 -16.83 -0.05
C ALA A 3 -5.65 -16.72 -1.58
N ILE A 4 -6.77 -17.17 -2.18
CA ILE A 4 -7.04 -17.05 -3.62
C ILE A 4 -7.38 -15.61 -3.98
N LEU A 5 -8.16 -14.91 -3.14
CA LEU A 5 -8.46 -13.49 -3.31
C LEU A 5 -7.19 -12.62 -3.18
N LEU A 6 -6.34 -12.89 -2.18
CA LEU A 6 -5.04 -12.23 -2.07
C LEU A 6 -4.17 -12.47 -3.31
N PHE A 7 -4.12 -13.70 -3.85
CA PHE A 7 -3.37 -14.01 -5.07
C PHE A 7 -3.94 -13.30 -6.31
N VAL A 8 -5.26 -13.21 -6.45
CA VAL A 8 -5.92 -12.52 -7.57
C VAL A 8 -5.74 -11.00 -7.47
N SER A 9 -5.88 -10.42 -6.28
CA SER A 9 -5.65 -8.99 -6.04
C SER A 9 -4.18 -8.61 -6.20
N PHE A 10 -3.25 -9.44 -5.70
CA PHE A 10 -1.81 -9.23 -5.88
C PHE A 10 -1.42 -9.39 -7.35
N GLY A 11 -2.01 -10.36 -8.07
CA GLY A 11 -1.83 -10.54 -9.51
C GLY A 11 -2.34 -9.35 -10.34
N ALA A 12 -3.51 -8.80 -10.00
CA ALA A 12 -4.08 -7.62 -10.66
C ALA A 12 -3.28 -6.34 -10.38
N VAL A 13 -2.75 -6.18 -9.16
CA VAL A 13 -1.84 -5.08 -8.81
C VAL A 13 -0.52 -5.22 -9.57
N LEU A 14 0.03 -6.43 -9.69
CA LEU A 14 1.28 -6.68 -10.41
C LEU A 14 1.13 -6.47 -11.93
N THR A 15 0.01 -6.87 -12.54
CA THR A 15 -0.26 -6.57 -13.95
C THR A 15 -0.51 -5.08 -14.21
N GLY A 16 -1.07 -4.35 -13.25
CA GLY A 16 -1.17 -2.88 -13.32
C GLY A 16 0.19 -2.18 -13.26
N VAL A 17 1.16 -2.72 -12.50
CA VAL A 17 2.55 -2.22 -12.47
C VAL A 17 3.30 -2.59 -13.75
N ALA A 18 2.99 -3.75 -14.37
CA ALA A 18 3.59 -4.18 -15.64
C ALA A 18 3.00 -3.48 -16.88
N ALA A 19 1.81 -2.87 -16.79
CA ALA A 19 1.20 -2.12 -17.89
C ALA A 19 1.84 -0.73 -18.13
N ALA A 20 2.86 -0.35 -17.34
CA ALA A 20 3.71 0.79 -17.64
C ALA A 20 4.87 0.39 -18.56
N GLU A 21 4.53 -0.14 -19.74
CA GLU A 21 5.47 -0.27 -20.85
C GLU A 21 4.82 0.32 -22.11
N GLU A 22 4.85 1.65 -22.20
CA GLU A 22 4.71 2.36 -23.47
C GLU A 22 5.43 3.72 -23.39
N ASP A 23 6.76 3.69 -23.47
CA ASP A 23 7.52 4.41 -24.50
C ASP A 23 9.00 4.18 -24.22
N ALA A 24 9.66 3.51 -25.17
CA ALA A 24 11.10 3.30 -25.16
C ALA A 24 11.83 4.60 -25.49
N SER A 25 11.79 5.61 -24.60
CA SER A 25 12.71 6.74 -24.64
C SER A 25 12.75 7.57 -23.33
N PRO A 26 13.95 7.92 -22.86
CA PRO A 26 14.78 7.12 -21.96
C PRO A 26 14.36 7.24 -20.48
N VAL A 27 14.69 6.20 -19.70
CA VAL A 27 14.87 6.21 -18.23
C VAL A 27 16.01 7.17 -17.77
N ALA A 28 16.31 8.19 -18.57
CA ALA A 28 17.27 9.25 -18.33
C ALA A 28 16.60 10.63 -18.19
N SER A 29 15.29 10.75 -18.46
CA SER A 29 14.54 11.99 -18.16
C SER A 29 14.18 12.03 -16.67
N ALA A 30 14.41 13.16 -16.00
CA ALA A 30 14.10 13.30 -14.58
C ALA A 30 12.63 12.94 -14.23
N GLY A 31 11.70 13.11 -15.18
CA GLY A 31 10.30 12.73 -15.02
C GLY A 31 10.05 11.22 -14.99
N GLY A 32 10.73 10.44 -15.84
CA GLY A 32 10.59 8.98 -15.87
C GLY A 32 11.03 8.33 -14.55
N MET A 33 12.18 8.75 -13.99
CA MET A 33 12.65 8.23 -12.70
C MET A 33 11.78 8.68 -11.53
N ALA A 34 11.22 9.89 -11.61
CA ALA A 34 10.30 10.38 -10.57
C ALA A 34 8.95 9.64 -10.60
N ALA A 35 8.43 9.28 -11.78
CA ALA A 35 7.23 8.45 -11.90
C ALA A 35 7.46 7.03 -11.37
N LEU A 36 8.59 6.41 -11.72
CA LEU A 36 8.99 5.11 -11.15
C LEU A 36 9.19 5.18 -9.63
N GLY A 37 9.84 6.25 -9.15
CA GLY A 37 10.03 6.51 -7.73
C GLY A 37 8.70 6.69 -6.98
N ALA A 38 7.73 7.39 -7.57
CA ALA A 38 6.40 7.58 -7.00
C ALA A 38 5.65 6.24 -6.90
N GLY A 39 5.66 5.42 -7.96
CA GLY A 39 5.05 4.10 -7.96
C GLY A 39 5.67 3.15 -6.93
N LEU A 40 6.99 3.13 -6.81
CA LEU A 40 7.70 2.32 -5.82
C LEU A 40 7.42 2.78 -4.39
N ALA A 41 7.38 4.10 -4.14
CA ALA A 41 7.13 4.65 -2.81
C ALA A 41 5.76 4.21 -2.26
N ILE A 42 4.69 4.38 -3.04
CA ILE A 42 3.35 3.94 -2.61
C ILE A 42 3.20 2.42 -2.63
N GLY A 43 3.81 1.73 -3.60
CA GLY A 43 3.72 0.28 -3.74
C GLY A 43 4.33 -0.45 -2.53
N ILE A 44 5.56 -0.11 -2.15
CA ILE A 44 6.24 -0.74 -1.00
C ILE A 44 5.55 -0.36 0.31
N ALA A 45 5.15 0.90 0.47
CA ALA A 45 4.43 1.35 1.66
C ALA A 45 3.09 0.65 1.83
N GLY A 46 2.31 0.49 0.74
CA GLY A 46 1.04 -0.23 0.74
C GLY A 46 1.19 -1.71 1.09
N LEU A 47 2.25 -2.37 0.59
CA LEU A 47 2.56 -3.76 0.96
C LEU A 47 2.87 -3.90 2.45
N GLY A 48 3.73 -3.03 2.99
CA GLY A 48 4.05 -3.03 4.42
C GLY A 48 2.82 -2.76 5.30
N ALA A 49 2.01 -1.76 4.94
CA ALA A 49 0.77 -1.44 5.63
C ALA A 49 -0.22 -2.59 5.57
N GLY A 50 -0.39 -3.25 4.42
CA GLY A 50 -1.29 -4.40 4.27
C GLY A 50 -0.95 -5.56 5.19
N ILE A 51 0.33 -5.87 5.39
CA ILE A 51 0.79 -6.90 6.33
C ILE A 51 0.48 -6.50 7.78
N GLY A 52 0.75 -5.24 8.14
CA GLY A 52 0.47 -4.70 9.47
C GLY A 52 -1.02 -4.68 9.79
N VAL A 53 -1.84 -4.17 8.88
CA VAL A 53 -3.32 -4.13 8.99
C VAL A 53 -3.91 -5.53 9.05
N GLY A 54 -3.43 -6.48 8.22
CA GLY A 54 -3.94 -7.85 8.22
C GLY A 54 -3.73 -8.57 9.56
N THR A 55 -2.55 -8.42 10.17
CA THR A 55 -2.22 -9.06 11.45
C THR A 55 -2.90 -8.37 12.64
N SER A 56 -2.79 -7.05 12.73
CA SER A 56 -3.42 -6.25 13.79
C SER A 56 -4.95 -6.29 13.74
N GLY A 57 -5.54 -6.30 12.54
CA GLY A 57 -6.98 -6.41 12.32
C GLY A 57 -7.53 -7.77 12.74
N ALA A 58 -6.85 -8.86 12.38
CA ALA A 58 -7.22 -10.20 12.84
C ALA A 58 -7.19 -10.31 14.37
N ALA A 59 -6.15 -9.76 15.02
CA ALA A 59 -6.05 -9.71 16.47
C ALA A 59 -7.15 -8.85 17.11
N ALA A 60 -7.47 -7.70 16.50
CA ALA A 60 -8.54 -6.81 16.96
C ALA A 60 -9.91 -7.50 16.91
N VAL A 61 -10.23 -8.20 15.82
CA VAL A 61 -11.49 -8.96 15.68
C VAL A 61 -11.54 -10.12 16.67
N ALA A 62 -10.44 -10.87 16.83
CA ALA A 62 -10.38 -11.97 17.80
C ALA A 62 -10.58 -11.49 19.24
N ALA A 63 -9.91 -10.41 19.65
CA ALA A 63 -10.07 -9.82 20.98
C ALA A 63 -11.50 -9.30 21.22
N SER A 64 -12.14 -8.78 20.17
CA SER A 64 -13.51 -8.25 20.25
C SER A 64 -14.56 -9.34 20.32
N ALA A 65 -14.27 -10.55 19.85
CA ALA A 65 -15.14 -11.71 19.99
C ALA A 65 -15.25 -12.17 21.46
N GLU A 66 -14.19 -12.00 22.26
CA GLU A 66 -14.21 -12.27 23.70
C GLU A 66 -14.67 -11.07 24.54
N LYS A 67 -14.16 -9.88 24.20
CA LYS A 67 -14.39 -8.64 24.96
C LYS A 67 -14.72 -7.49 24.01
N PRO A 68 -16.01 -7.27 23.68
CA PRO A 68 -16.40 -6.27 22.70
C PRO A 68 -15.99 -4.83 23.10
N GLU A 69 -15.83 -4.54 24.40
CA GLU A 69 -15.37 -3.21 24.84
C GLU A 69 -13.92 -2.90 24.43
N MET A 70 -13.14 -3.92 24.05
CA MET A 70 -11.74 -3.76 23.64
C MET A 70 -11.58 -3.36 22.17
N PHE A 71 -12.62 -3.47 21.34
CA PHE A 71 -12.55 -3.16 19.90
C PHE A 71 -12.00 -1.75 19.63
N GLY A 72 -12.54 -0.74 20.32
CA GLY A 72 -12.13 0.65 20.14
C GLY A 72 -10.66 0.91 20.51
N LYS A 73 -10.09 0.13 21.44
CA LYS A 73 -8.66 0.23 21.78
C LYS A 73 -7.80 -0.53 20.78
N ALA A 74 -8.30 -1.65 20.26
CA ALA A 74 -7.58 -2.50 19.32
C ALA A 74 -7.49 -1.87 17.91
N ILE A 75 -8.54 -1.18 17.45
CA ILE A 75 -8.58 -0.55 16.12
C ILE A 75 -7.55 0.59 15.97
N ILE A 76 -7.11 1.19 17.08
CA ILE A 76 -6.06 2.22 17.08
C ILE A 76 -4.79 1.64 16.44
N PHE A 77 -4.37 0.44 16.82
CA PHE A 77 -3.17 -0.20 16.24
C PHE A 77 -3.30 -0.48 14.75
N VAL A 78 -4.51 -0.78 14.28
CA VAL A 78 -4.79 -0.94 12.84
C VAL A 78 -4.60 0.39 12.12
N ALA A 79 -5.10 1.49 12.67
CA ALA A 79 -4.94 2.83 12.10
C ALA A 79 -3.47 3.29 12.08
N LEU A 80 -2.69 2.96 13.12
CA LEU A 80 -1.25 3.27 13.14
C LEU A 80 -0.48 2.50 12.06
N ALA A 81 -0.87 1.25 11.77
CA ALA A 81 -0.29 0.50 10.65
C ALA A 81 -0.65 1.12 9.29
N GLU A 82 -1.87 1.65 9.15
CA GLU A 82 -2.37 2.27 7.93
C GLU A 82 -1.67 3.60 7.61
N ALA A 83 -1.24 4.35 8.63
CA ALA A 83 -0.47 5.59 8.46
C ALA A 83 0.78 5.41 7.57
N VAL A 84 1.40 4.22 7.56
CA VAL A 84 2.54 3.91 6.68
C VAL A 84 2.17 4.02 5.20
N ALA A 85 0.98 3.54 4.80
CA ALA A 85 0.50 3.68 3.42
C ALA A 85 0.23 5.14 3.05
N ILE A 86 -0.36 5.91 3.99
CA ILE A 86 -0.63 7.35 3.78
C ILE A 86 0.68 8.12 3.56
N TYR A 87 1.74 7.82 4.32
CA TYR A 87 3.05 8.44 4.08
C TYR A 87 3.65 8.05 2.72
N GLY A 88 3.48 6.80 2.26
CA GLY A 88 3.89 6.39 0.91
C GLY A 88 3.13 7.13 -0.20
N LEU A 89 1.81 7.28 -0.04
CA LEU A 89 0.96 8.07 -0.93
C LEU A 89 1.38 9.55 -0.95
N LEU A 90 1.68 10.13 0.21
CA LEU A 90 2.17 11.51 0.33
C LEU A 90 3.46 11.71 -0.48
N VAL A 91 4.43 10.81 -0.33
CA VAL A 91 5.70 10.88 -1.08
C VAL A 91 5.45 10.74 -2.59
N ALA A 92 4.58 9.83 -3.00
CA ALA A 92 4.20 9.67 -4.40
C ALA A 92 3.57 10.95 -4.98
N PHE A 93 2.67 11.60 -4.25
CA PHE A 93 2.09 12.89 -4.67
C PHE A 93 3.13 14.01 -4.75
N LEU A 94 4.04 14.09 -3.77
CA LEU A 94 5.09 15.10 -3.79
C LEU A 94 6.01 14.96 -5.01
N LEU A 95 6.37 13.72 -5.37
CA LEU A 95 7.14 13.44 -6.58
C LEU A 95 6.35 13.79 -7.84
N TYR A 96 5.08 13.40 -7.91
CA TYR A 96 4.21 13.72 -9.04
C TYR A 96 4.08 15.24 -9.27
N THR A 97 3.93 16.03 -8.20
CA THR A 97 3.84 17.50 -8.32
C THR A 97 5.14 18.21 -8.70
N LYS A 98 6.28 17.52 -8.62
CA LYS A 98 7.62 18.08 -8.89
C LYS A 98 8.16 17.75 -10.28
N VAL A 99 7.54 16.80 -10.98
CA VAL A 99 7.85 16.53 -12.39
C VAL A 99 7.12 17.57 -13.25
N PRO A 100 7.83 18.33 -14.10
CA PRO A 100 7.20 19.30 -15.00
C PRO A 100 6.37 18.62 -16.10
#